data_AF-B1TBT4-F1
#
_entry.id   AF-B1TBT4-F1
#
_cell.length_a   1.000
_cell.length_b   1.000
_cell.length_c   1.000
_cell.angle_alpha   90.00
_cell.angle_beta   90.00
_cell.angle_gamma   90.00
#
_symmetry.space_group_name_H-M   'P 1'
#
loop_
_entity.id
_entity.type
_entity.pdbx_description
1 polymer ?
#
loop_
_entity_poly.entity_id
_entity_poly.type
_entity_poly.pdbx_seq_one_letter_code
_entity_poly.pdbx_strand_id
1 'polypeptide(L)'
;MLARVESVKTDVEERVQVEDLHKRFGELEVLKGVSLSAREGEVISLIGASGSGKSTLLRCINLLETPTRGRIVVDGEEIGLKVDRKGRTVPTDPRQVERIRTRLGMVFQSFNLWAHRTVLENVIEMPVHVLREPRAEAIARAEQLLERVGLADKRNVYPVFLSGGQQQRVAIARALAMRRKSCCSTSRPPRSTPSASAKC
;
A
#
# COMPACT_ATOMS: atom_id res chain seq x y z
N MET A 1 14.99 -27.54 -16.00
CA MET A 1 14.41 -28.03 -14.73
C MET A 1 13.30 -27.05 -14.35
N LEU A 2 12.08 -27.33 -14.80
CA LEU A 2 10.92 -26.44 -14.72
C LEU A 2 10.28 -26.59 -13.35
N ALA A 3 10.28 -25.53 -12.53
CA ALA A 3 9.55 -25.51 -11.28
C ALA A 3 8.04 -25.38 -11.58
N ARG A 4 7.31 -26.47 -11.35
CA ARG A 4 5.85 -26.51 -11.40
C ARG A 4 5.34 -25.96 -10.06
N VAL A 5 4.60 -24.86 -10.09
CA VAL A 5 3.84 -24.38 -8.92
C VAL A 5 2.41 -24.80 -9.14
N GLU A 6 1.97 -25.86 -8.44
CA GLU A 6 0.56 -26.20 -8.31
C GLU A 6 -0.05 -25.27 -7.26
N SER A 7 -1.00 -24.40 -7.67
CA SER A 7 -1.78 -23.62 -6.72
C SER A 7 -2.95 -24.46 -6.23
N VAL A 8 -2.85 -24.90 -4.98
CA VAL A 8 -4.02 -25.38 -4.24
C VAL A 8 -4.93 -24.17 -4.03
N LYS A 9 -6.12 -24.18 -4.64
CA LYS A 9 -7.18 -23.19 -4.37
C LYS A 9 -7.58 -23.32 -2.92
N THR A 10 -7.11 -22.41 -2.09
CA THR A 10 -7.62 -22.19 -0.74
C THR A 10 -8.40 -20.88 -0.79
N ASP A 11 -9.65 -20.88 -0.36
CA ASP A 11 -10.53 -19.71 -0.20
C ASP A 11 -9.97 -18.74 0.86
N VAL A 12 -8.85 -18.11 0.54
CA VAL A 12 -8.19 -17.10 1.36
C VAL A 12 -8.28 -15.79 0.58
N GLU A 13 -8.85 -14.76 1.19
CA GLU A 13 -9.05 -13.46 0.53
C GLU A 13 -7.69 -12.87 0.11
N GLU A 14 -7.37 -13.01 -1.17
CA GLU A 14 -6.21 -12.38 -1.77
C GLU A 14 -6.47 -10.87 -1.86
N ARG A 15 -5.63 -10.11 -1.16
CA ARG A 15 -5.74 -8.64 -1.06
C ARG A 15 -5.13 -7.94 -2.25
N VAL A 16 -4.09 -8.52 -2.84
CA VAL A 16 -3.50 -8.03 -4.08
C VAL A 16 -3.27 -9.23 -5.01
N GLN A 17 -3.74 -9.13 -6.24
CA GLN A 17 -3.45 -10.08 -7.30
C GLN A 17 -2.85 -9.32 -8.48
N VAL A 18 -1.78 -9.86 -9.03
CA VAL A 18 -1.13 -9.39 -10.25
C VAL A 18 -0.99 -10.60 -11.15
N GLU A 19 -1.49 -10.48 -12.38
CA GLU A 19 -1.47 -11.57 -13.36
C GLU A 19 -0.82 -11.07 -14.65
N ASP A 20 0.20 -11.78 -15.08
CA ASP A 20 0.91 -11.60 -16.36
C ASP A 20 1.28 -10.14 -16.64
N LEU A 21 1.89 -9.48 -15.65
CA LEU A 21 2.17 -8.05 -15.74
C LEU A 21 3.39 -7.77 -16.60
N HIS A 22 3.19 -6.95 -17.64
CA HIS A 22 4.25 -6.44 -18.50
C HIS A 22 4.39 -4.93 -18.35
N LYS A 23 5.63 -4.44 -18.45
CA LYS A 23 5.93 -3.02 -18.48
C LYS A 23 7.14 -2.75 -19.36
N ARG A 24 6.93 -1.85 -20.33
CA ARG A 24 7.95 -1.34 -21.23
C ARG A 24 8.11 0.17 -21.09
N PHE A 25 9.34 0.66 -21.20
CA PHE A 25 9.69 2.08 -21.33
C PHE A 25 10.32 2.29 -22.71
N GLY A 26 9.54 2.83 -23.66
CA GLY A 26 9.97 2.88 -25.06
C GLY A 26 10.15 1.47 -25.63
N GLU A 27 11.38 1.12 -26.00
CA GLU A 27 11.77 -0.21 -26.47
C GLU A 27 12.23 -1.15 -25.34
N LEU A 28 12.54 -0.62 -24.15
CA LEU A 28 13.09 -1.40 -23.05
C LEU A 28 11.99 -2.11 -22.25
N GLU A 29 11.88 -3.43 -22.39
CA GLU A 29 10.96 -4.25 -21.59
C GLU A 29 11.58 -4.61 -20.23
N VAL A 30 10.99 -4.06 -19.17
CA VAL A 30 11.48 -4.21 -17.78
C VAL A 30 10.75 -5.33 -17.04
N LEU A 31 9.42 -5.41 -17.20
CA LEU A 31 8.63 -6.54 -16.66
C LEU A 31 8.14 -7.39 -17.83
N LYS A 32 8.39 -8.69 -17.75
CA LYS A 32 8.20 -9.69 -18.81
C LYS A 32 7.21 -10.80 -18.38
N GLY A 33 6.00 -10.43 -17.99
CA GLY A 33 4.97 -11.37 -17.55
C GLY A 33 5.17 -11.84 -16.12
N VAL A 34 5.02 -10.93 -15.16
CA VAL A 34 5.17 -11.23 -13.72
C VAL A 34 3.80 -11.39 -13.08
N SER A 35 3.60 -12.51 -12.39
CA SER A 35 2.40 -12.77 -11.58
C SER A 35 2.76 -12.89 -10.10
N LEU A 36 1.92 -12.34 -9.22
CA LEU A 36 2.03 -12.49 -7.77
C LEU A 36 0.65 -12.36 -7.13
N SER A 37 0.43 -13.09 -6.04
CA SER A 37 -0.70 -12.85 -5.14
C SER A 37 -0.19 -12.59 -3.73
N ALA A 38 -0.89 -11.72 -3.01
CA ALA A 38 -0.63 -11.41 -1.61
C ALA A 38 -1.93 -11.47 -0.82
N ARG A 39 -1.92 -12.25 0.26
CA ARG A 39 -3.04 -12.43 1.18
C ARG A 39 -3.02 -11.37 2.28
N GLU A 40 -4.12 -11.24 3.00
CA GLU A 40 -4.15 -10.37 4.17
C GLU A 40 -3.15 -10.81 5.24
N GLY A 41 -2.37 -9.86 5.75
CA GLY A 41 -1.33 -10.12 6.75
C GLY A 41 -0.05 -10.78 6.20
N GLU A 42 -0.02 -11.12 4.92
CA GLU A 42 1.15 -11.73 4.30
C GLU A 42 2.26 -10.70 4.06
N VAL A 43 3.50 -11.11 4.35
CA VAL A 43 4.69 -10.31 4.11
C VAL A 43 5.50 -10.94 2.99
N ILE A 44 5.50 -10.29 1.83
CA ILE A 44 6.25 -10.73 0.64
C ILE A 44 7.50 -9.86 0.50
N SER A 45 8.66 -10.50 0.35
CA SER A 45 9.92 -9.83 0.04
C SER A 45 10.34 -10.11 -1.41
N LEU A 46 10.71 -9.06 -2.14
CA LEU A 46 11.22 -9.15 -3.51
C LEU A 46 12.74 -8.97 -3.49
N ILE A 47 13.49 -10.00 -3.89
CA ILE A 47 14.95 -10.00 -3.94
C ILE A 47 15.41 -10.17 -5.40
N GLY A 48 16.46 -9.47 -5.80
CA GLY A 48 17.05 -9.62 -7.14
C GLY A 48 18.07 -8.53 -7.45
N ALA A 49 18.80 -8.68 -8.55
CA ALA A 49 19.82 -7.72 -8.99
C ALA A 49 19.27 -6.30 -9.18
N SER A 50 20.14 -5.29 -9.09
CA SER A 50 19.77 -3.92 -9.48
C SER A 50 19.29 -3.91 -10.94
N GLY A 51 18.22 -3.17 -11.22
CA GLY A 51 17.61 -3.13 -12.56
C GLY A 51 16.65 -4.28 -12.90
N SER A 52 16.46 -5.28 -12.02
CA SER A 52 15.56 -6.41 -12.27
C SER A 52 14.05 -6.08 -12.29
N GLY A 53 13.67 -4.80 -12.21
CA GLY A 53 12.27 -4.36 -12.29
C GLY A 53 11.47 -4.40 -10.99
N LYS A 54 12.04 -4.76 -9.82
CA LYS A 54 11.32 -4.81 -8.53
C LYS A 54 10.60 -3.50 -8.17
N SER A 55 11.31 -2.39 -8.27
CA SER A 55 10.73 -1.07 -8.01
C SER A 55 9.65 -0.71 -9.03
N THR A 56 9.82 -1.15 -10.28
CA THR A 56 8.81 -0.97 -11.34
C THR A 56 7.55 -1.76 -11.03
N LEU A 57 7.67 -3.00 -10.55
CA LEU A 57 6.55 -3.84 -10.14
C LEU A 57 5.76 -3.20 -9.00
N LEU A 58 6.44 -2.76 -7.93
CA LEU A 58 5.79 -2.08 -6.80
C LEU A 58 5.09 -0.78 -7.23
N ARG A 59 5.69 -0.02 -8.17
CA ARG A 59 5.06 1.18 -8.74
C ARG A 59 3.86 0.85 -9.62
N CYS A 60 3.85 -0.28 -10.31
CA CYS A 60 2.70 -0.70 -11.12
C CYS A 60 1.52 -1.11 -10.23
N ILE A 61 1.76 -1.80 -9.11
CA ILE A 61 0.71 -2.18 -8.15
C ILE A 61 -0.03 -0.94 -7.63
N ASN A 62 0.69 0.15 -7.34
CA ASN A 62 0.08 1.42 -6.89
C ASN A 62 -0.30 2.37 -8.05
N LEU A 63 -0.21 1.90 -9.30
CA LEU A 63 -0.41 2.66 -10.54
C LEU A 63 0.37 3.98 -10.61
N LEU A 64 1.52 4.08 -9.96
CA LEU A 64 2.47 5.18 -10.20
C LEU A 64 3.14 5.01 -11.55
N GLU A 65 3.24 3.77 -12.01
CA GLU A 65 3.58 3.41 -13.38
C GLU A 65 2.41 2.64 -13.99
N THR A 66 1.93 3.04 -15.16
CA THR A 66 0.87 2.27 -15.83
C THR A 66 1.50 1.02 -16.47
N PRO A 67 1.01 -0.20 -16.18
CA PRO A 67 1.50 -1.40 -16.84
C PRO A 67 1.13 -1.36 -18.33
N THR A 68 1.94 -2.02 -19.15
CA THR A 68 1.70 -2.15 -20.60
C THR A 68 0.64 -3.21 -20.88
N ARG A 69 0.70 -4.34 -20.17
CA ARG A 69 -0.28 -5.45 -20.21
C ARG A 69 -0.37 -6.13 -18.84
N GLY A 70 -1.36 -6.99 -18.71
CA GLY A 70 -1.64 -7.74 -17.49
C GLY A 70 -2.79 -7.14 -16.70
N ARG A 71 -3.08 -7.78 -15.58
CA ARG A 71 -4.24 -7.51 -14.72
C ARG A 71 -3.78 -7.27 -13.29
N ILE A 72 -4.39 -6.31 -12.61
CA ILE A 72 -4.13 -6.01 -11.20
C ILE A 72 -5.48 -5.90 -10.48
N VAL A 73 -5.64 -6.66 -9.40
CA VAL A 73 -6.80 -6.64 -8.51
C VAL A 73 -6.34 -6.26 -7.10
N VAL A 74 -7.04 -5.31 -6.47
CA VAL A 74 -6.74 -4.85 -5.11
C VAL A 74 -8.03 -4.87 -4.28
N ASP A 75 -8.04 -5.58 -3.16
CA ASP A 75 -9.22 -5.80 -2.32
C ASP A 75 -10.44 -6.28 -3.13
N GLY A 76 -10.24 -7.22 -4.07
CA GLY A 76 -11.28 -7.74 -4.96
C GLY A 76 -11.72 -6.79 -6.09
N GLU A 77 -11.16 -5.58 -6.17
CA GLU A 77 -11.45 -4.60 -7.22
C GLU A 77 -10.37 -4.61 -8.30
N GLU A 78 -10.75 -4.98 -9.53
CA GLU A 78 -9.86 -4.92 -10.69
C GLU A 78 -9.66 -3.47 -11.16
N ILE A 79 -8.40 -3.11 -11.42
CA ILE A 79 -8.06 -1.83 -12.03
C ILE A 79 -8.45 -1.87 -13.51
N GLY A 80 -9.40 -1.02 -13.90
CA GLY A 80 -9.75 -0.88 -15.30
C GLY A 80 -8.65 -0.18 -16.10
N LEU A 81 -8.15 -0.86 -17.13
CA LEU A 81 -7.16 -0.34 -18.06
C LEU A 81 -7.73 -0.36 -19.48
N LYS A 82 -7.45 0.68 -20.26
CA LYS A 82 -7.81 0.77 -21.69
C LYS A 82 -6.63 1.26 -22.50
N VAL A 83 -6.64 0.97 -23.79
CA VAL A 83 -5.65 1.51 -24.73
C VAL A 83 -6.19 2.82 -25.31
N ASP A 84 -5.42 3.90 -25.20
CA ASP A 84 -5.76 5.19 -25.81
C ASP A 84 -5.56 5.16 -27.34
N ARG A 85 -6.00 6.22 -28.03
CA ARG A 85 -5.83 6.35 -29.49
C ARG A 85 -4.36 6.32 -29.96
N LYS A 86 -3.40 6.51 -29.05
CA LYS A 86 -1.96 6.49 -29.32
C LYS A 86 -1.32 5.14 -28.97
N GLY A 87 -2.13 4.11 -28.67
CA GLY A 87 -1.63 2.77 -28.33
C GLY A 87 -1.07 2.65 -26.91
N ARG A 88 -1.31 3.63 -26.03
CA ARG A 88 -0.81 3.62 -24.64
C ARG A 88 -1.89 3.10 -23.70
N THR A 89 -1.49 2.19 -22.81
CA THR A 89 -2.36 1.74 -21.72
C THR A 89 -2.55 2.86 -20.71
N VAL A 90 -3.81 3.18 -20.40
CA VAL A 90 -4.22 4.21 -19.45
C VAL A 90 -5.36 3.70 -18.58
N PRO A 91 -5.49 4.18 -17.32
CA PRO A 91 -6.64 3.86 -16.49
C PRO A 91 -7.97 4.29 -17.16
N THR A 92 -9.01 3.49 -17.02
CA THR A 92 -10.36 3.81 -17.51
C THR A 92 -10.99 4.94 -16.71
N ASP A 93 -10.86 4.90 -15.37
CA ASP A 93 -11.40 5.86 -14.42
C ASP A 93 -10.31 6.37 -13.45
N PRO A 94 -9.93 7.66 -13.52
CA PRO A 94 -9.02 8.27 -12.56
C PRO A 94 -9.50 8.18 -11.10
N ARG A 95 -10.81 8.24 -10.84
CA ARG A 95 -11.37 8.18 -9.48
C ARG A 95 -11.22 6.79 -8.87
N GLN A 96 -11.30 5.74 -9.68
CA GLN A 96 -10.96 4.38 -9.26
C GLN A 96 -9.51 4.31 -8.78
N VAL A 97 -8.58 4.86 -9.55
CA VAL A 97 -7.15 4.87 -9.21
C VAL A 97 -6.90 5.61 -7.90
N GLU A 98 -7.49 6.80 -7.71
CA GLU A 98 -7.39 7.56 -6.47
C GLU A 98 -7.90 6.74 -5.28
N ARG A 99 -9.07 6.12 -5.40
CA ARG A 99 -9.66 5.29 -4.36
C ARG A 99 -8.78 4.09 -4.01
N ILE A 100 -8.22 3.38 -5.00
CA ILE A 100 -7.32 2.24 -4.76
C ILE A 100 -6.03 2.69 -4.06
N ARG A 101 -5.46 3.83 -4.48
CA ARG A 101 -4.27 4.42 -3.83
C ARG A 101 -4.48 4.76 -2.36
N THR A 102 -5.68 5.13 -1.94
CA THR A 102 -5.96 5.35 -0.50
C THR A 102 -5.87 4.07 0.34
N ARG A 103 -6.01 2.88 -0.28
CA ARG A 103 -5.92 1.58 0.38
C ARG A 103 -4.49 1.02 0.39
N LEU A 104 -3.64 1.51 -0.51
CA LEU A 104 -2.25 1.10 -0.67
C LEU A 104 -1.29 2.12 -0.07
N GLY A 105 -0.66 1.77 1.05
CA GLY A 105 0.49 2.50 1.57
C GLY A 105 1.77 2.09 0.86
N MET A 106 2.60 3.05 0.46
CA MET A 106 3.92 2.81 -0.13
C MET A 106 4.99 3.65 0.56
N VAL A 107 6.10 3.03 0.94
CA VAL A 107 7.29 3.70 1.45
C VAL A 107 8.39 3.55 0.40
N PHE A 108 8.98 4.67 -0.02
CA PHE A 108 10.01 4.71 -1.05
C PHE A 108 11.40 4.72 -0.41
N GLN A 109 12.41 4.39 -1.22
CA GLN A 109 13.82 4.52 -0.83
C GLN A 109 14.20 5.99 -0.54
N SER A 110 13.67 6.92 -1.34
CA SER A 110 13.70 8.36 -1.01
C SER A 110 12.51 8.69 -0.13
N PHE A 111 12.71 9.31 1.03
CA PHE A 111 11.67 9.47 2.06
C PHE A 111 10.42 10.26 1.59
N ASN A 112 10.55 11.04 0.51
CA ASN A 112 9.48 11.81 -0.13
C ASN A 112 8.68 12.65 0.88
N LEU A 113 9.34 13.24 1.88
CA LEU A 113 8.72 14.13 2.86
C LEU A 113 8.62 15.55 2.29
N TRP A 114 7.57 16.28 2.62
CA TRP A 114 7.46 17.71 2.29
C TRP A 114 8.42 18.49 3.18
N ALA A 115 9.48 19.03 2.56
CA ALA A 115 10.54 19.75 3.28
C ALA A 115 10.07 21.02 4.00
N HIS A 116 9.01 21.65 3.48
CA HIS A 116 8.42 22.88 4.03
C HIS A 116 7.33 22.61 5.09
N ARG A 117 7.16 21.35 5.51
CA ARG A 117 6.19 20.92 6.53
C ARG A 117 6.92 20.25 7.67
N THR A 118 6.39 20.37 8.88
CA THR A 118 6.87 19.67 10.07
C THR A 118 6.62 18.15 9.97
N VAL A 119 7.21 17.37 10.87
CA VAL A 119 6.97 15.92 10.99
C VAL A 119 5.49 15.62 11.19
N LEU A 120 4.83 16.32 12.12
CA LEU A 120 3.40 16.13 12.39
C LEU A 120 2.56 16.42 11.14
N GLU A 121 2.80 17.56 10.49
CA GLU A 121 2.12 17.94 9.25
C GLU A 121 2.31 16.87 8.17
N ASN A 122 3.54 16.39 7.96
CA ASN A 122 3.80 15.31 7.00
C ASN A 122 2.95 14.06 7.24
N VAL A 123 2.63 13.75 8.49
CA VAL A 123 1.80 12.58 8.86
C VAL A 123 0.30 12.87 8.69
N ILE A 124 -0.17 14.08 9.01
CA ILE A 124 -1.61 14.42 8.99
C ILE A 124 -2.14 14.93 7.64
N GLU A 125 -1.28 15.42 6.73
CA GLU A 125 -1.78 16.06 5.50
C GLU A 125 -2.62 15.14 4.63
N MET A 126 -2.26 13.86 4.53
CA MET A 126 -3.04 12.92 3.73
C MET A 126 -4.39 12.55 4.40
N PRO A 127 -4.45 12.19 5.70
CA PRO A 127 -5.73 12.00 6.40
C PRO A 127 -6.68 13.21 6.30
N VAL A 128 -6.16 14.42 6.46
CA VAL A 128 -6.99 15.64 6.46
C VAL A 128 -7.46 16.00 5.05
N HIS A 129 -6.58 16.01 4.06
CA HIS A 129 -6.93 16.48 2.71
C HIS A 129 -7.51 15.39 1.80
N VAL A 130 -7.04 14.14 1.92
CA VAL A 130 -7.48 13.03 1.05
C VAL A 130 -8.64 12.27 1.66
N LEU A 131 -8.55 11.90 2.95
CA LEU A 131 -9.61 11.16 3.64
C LEU A 131 -10.69 12.08 4.25
N ARG A 132 -10.46 13.41 4.25
CA ARG A 132 -11.35 14.41 4.85
C ARG A 132 -11.65 14.15 6.33
N GLU A 133 -10.69 13.58 7.05
CA GLU A 133 -10.81 13.36 8.50
C GLU A 133 -10.71 14.68 9.26
N PRO A 134 -11.44 14.85 10.39
CA PRO A 134 -11.28 16.01 11.25
C PRO A 134 -9.83 16.16 11.72
N ARG A 135 -9.28 17.37 11.62
CA ARG A 135 -7.87 17.64 11.94
C ARG A 135 -7.49 17.18 13.35
N ALA A 136 -8.38 17.35 14.32
CA ALA A 136 -8.14 16.92 15.70
C ALA A 136 -7.93 15.40 15.82
N GLU A 137 -8.73 14.60 15.13
CA GLU A 137 -8.60 13.13 15.10
C GLU A 137 -7.33 12.69 14.39
N ALA A 138 -6.98 13.36 13.29
CA ALA A 138 -5.75 13.10 12.54
C ALA A 138 -4.51 13.38 13.39
N ILE A 139 -4.50 14.50 14.15
CA ILE A 139 -3.40 14.84 15.06
C ILE A 139 -3.27 13.80 16.17
N ALA A 140 -4.36 13.45 16.87
CA ALA A 140 -4.31 12.47 17.94
C ALA A 140 -3.75 11.11 17.47
N ARG A 141 -4.14 10.67 16.27
CA ARG A 141 -3.60 9.45 15.66
C ARG A 141 -2.12 9.59 15.26
N ALA A 142 -1.75 10.72 14.67
CA ALA A 142 -0.38 10.97 14.28
C ALA A 142 0.56 10.99 15.49
N GLU A 143 0.14 11.55 16.62
CA GLU A 143 0.90 11.55 17.87
C GLU A 143 1.15 10.12 18.37
N GLN A 144 0.14 9.27 18.39
CA GLN A 144 0.29 7.85 18.74
C GLN A 144 1.25 7.11 17.79
N LEU A 145 1.17 7.40 16.49
CA LEU A 145 2.07 6.79 15.50
C LEU A 145 3.51 7.28 15.68
N LEU A 146 3.72 8.57 15.95
CA LEU A 146 5.03 9.16 16.19
C LEU A 146 5.67 8.62 17.47
N GLU A 147 4.89 8.38 18.51
CA GLU A 147 5.34 7.71 19.73
C GLU A 147 5.81 6.28 19.44
N ARG A 148 5.01 5.49 18.69
CA ARG A 148 5.37 4.13 18.31
C ARG A 148 6.65 4.03 17.49
N VAL A 149 6.98 5.04 16.67
CA VAL A 149 8.22 5.09 15.89
C VAL A 149 9.36 5.86 16.57
N GLY A 150 9.16 6.28 17.82
CA GLY A 150 10.17 6.97 18.64
C GLY A 150 10.55 8.35 18.11
N LEU A 151 9.57 9.16 17.73
CA LEU A 151 9.73 10.52 17.18
C LEU A 151 8.72 11.53 17.75
N ALA A 152 8.10 11.23 18.90
CA ALA A 152 7.11 12.11 19.52
C ALA A 152 7.68 13.51 19.87
N ASP A 153 8.92 13.55 20.36
CA ASP A 153 9.69 14.75 20.67
C ASP A 153 10.01 15.60 19.42
N LYS A 154 10.00 15.00 18.23
CA LYS A 154 10.35 15.65 16.96
C LYS A 154 9.14 16.10 16.14
N ARG A 155 7.93 16.09 16.70
CA ARG A 155 6.69 16.39 15.97
C ARG A 155 6.70 17.75 15.24
N ASN A 156 7.36 18.76 15.81
CA ASN A 156 7.43 20.12 15.27
C ASN A 156 8.70 20.40 14.45
N VAL A 157 9.53 19.39 14.21
CA VAL A 157 10.80 19.53 13.49
C VAL A 157 10.56 19.39 11.98
N TYR A 158 11.34 20.09 11.15
CA TYR A 158 11.32 19.92 9.70
C TYR A 158 12.21 18.76 9.23
N PRO A 159 11.85 18.03 8.15
CA PRO A 159 12.60 16.86 7.66
C PRO A 159 14.10 17.08 7.46
N VAL A 160 14.53 18.29 7.08
CA VAL A 160 15.94 18.64 6.84
C VAL A 160 16.82 18.46 8.09
N PHE A 161 16.24 18.53 9.29
CA PHE A 161 16.96 18.37 10.56
C PHE A 161 16.92 16.94 11.10
N LEU A 162 16.38 15.99 10.33
CA LEU A 162 16.28 14.59 10.73
C LEU A 162 17.36 13.75 10.04
N SER A 163 17.91 12.78 10.75
CA SER A 163 18.77 11.77 10.11
C SER A 163 17.97 10.93 9.10
N GLY A 164 18.63 10.31 8.13
CA GLY A 164 17.93 9.48 7.13
C GLY A 164 17.07 8.38 7.75
N GLY A 165 17.55 7.71 8.80
CA GLY A 165 16.76 6.71 9.53
C GLY A 165 15.53 7.32 10.23
N GLN A 166 15.63 8.54 10.76
CA GLN A 166 14.49 9.26 11.32
C GLN A 166 13.48 9.63 10.22
N GLN A 167 13.95 10.14 9.08
CA GLN A 167 13.08 10.44 7.93
C GLN A 167 12.36 9.19 7.41
N GLN A 168 13.01 8.03 7.42
CA GLN A 168 12.38 6.76 7.06
C GLN A 168 11.26 6.38 8.03
N ARG A 169 11.49 6.56 9.34
CA ARG A 169 10.47 6.30 10.37
C ARG A 169 9.28 7.26 10.24
N VAL A 170 9.50 8.52 9.88
CA VAL A 170 8.41 9.46 9.55
C VAL A 170 7.63 8.98 8.32
N ALA A 171 8.33 8.54 7.26
CA ALA A 171 7.68 8.03 6.06
C ALA A 171 6.83 6.77 6.34
N ILE A 172 7.29 5.89 7.23
CA ILE A 172 6.52 4.73 7.72
C ILE A 172 5.29 5.21 8.50
N ALA A 173 5.44 6.12 9.47
CA ALA A 173 4.32 6.67 10.23
C ALA A 173 3.26 7.31 9.32
N ARG A 174 3.68 8.07 8.30
CA ARG A 174 2.79 8.63 7.28
C ARG A 174 2.03 7.57 6.48
N ALA A 175 2.71 6.49 6.08
CA ALA A 175 2.06 5.39 5.37
C ALA A 175 1.06 4.65 6.27
N LEU A 176 1.32 4.54 7.56
CA LEU A 176 0.42 3.94 8.56
C LEU A 176 -0.75 4.84 8.94
N ALA A 177 -0.61 6.17 8.83
CA ALA A 177 -1.69 7.11 9.10
C ALA A 177 -2.86 7.00 8.10
N MET A 178 -2.59 6.47 6.90
CA MET A 178 -3.61 6.15 5.92
C MET A 178 -4.44 4.95 6.39
N ARG A 179 -5.72 5.18 6.69
CA ARG A 179 -6.63 4.16 7.22
C ARG A 179 -6.85 3.03 6.21
N ARG A 180 -6.30 1.85 6.46
CA ARG A 180 -6.80 0.62 5.83
C ARG A 180 -8.11 0.21 6.51
N LYS A 181 -9.13 -0.13 5.72
CA LYS A 181 -10.46 -0.52 6.23
C LYS A 181 -10.45 -1.75 7.16
N SER A 182 -9.36 -2.51 7.29
CA SER A 182 -9.30 -3.69 8.16
C SER A 182 -8.76 -3.44 9.57
N CYS A 183 -8.23 -2.26 9.92
CA CYS A 183 -7.93 -1.95 11.33
C CYS A 183 -9.14 -1.33 12.05
N CYS A 184 -10.34 -1.87 11.81
CA CYS A 184 -11.42 -1.77 12.76
C CYS A 184 -11.25 -2.91 13.75
N SER A 185 -10.39 -2.74 14.75
CA SER A 185 -10.64 -3.37 16.05
C SER A 185 -11.86 -2.68 16.66
N THR A 186 -13.05 -2.98 16.12
CA THR A 186 -14.23 -2.95 16.96
C THR A 186 -13.96 -4.01 18.01
N SER A 187 -13.90 -3.58 19.26
CA SER A 187 -14.08 -4.43 20.43
C SER A 187 -15.38 -5.21 20.24
N ARG A 188 -15.32 -6.36 19.58
CA ARG A 188 -16.35 -7.39 19.73
C ARG A 188 -16.21 -7.86 21.18
N PRO A 189 -17.20 -7.65 22.05
CA PRO A 189 -17.19 -8.36 23.32
C PRO A 189 -17.18 -9.86 23.02
N PRO A 190 -16.48 -10.68 23.83
CA PRO A 190 -16.50 -12.13 23.63
C PRO A 190 -17.96 -12.59 23.70
N ARG A 191 -18.42 -13.23 22.63
CA ARG A 191 -19.70 -13.95 22.66
C ARG A 191 -19.54 -15.03 23.72
N SER A 192 -20.26 -14.89 24.82
CA SER A 192 -20.55 -15.99 25.72
C SER A 192 -21.17 -17.11 24.90
N THR A 193 -20.46 -18.23 24.78
CA THR A 193 -21.07 -19.48 24.34
C THR A 193 -22.02 -19.94 25.45
N PRO A 194 -23.29 -20.25 25.16
CA PRO A 194 -24.09 -20.98 26.12
C PRO A 194 -23.58 -22.41 26.15
N SER A 195 -23.18 -22.87 27.33
CA SER A 195 -22.93 -24.27 27.62
C SER A 195 -24.21 -25.07 27.35
N ALA A 196 -24.27 -25.75 26.21
CA ALA A 196 -25.21 -26.82 25.98
C ALA A 196 -24.62 -28.11 26.56
N SER A 197 -24.74 -28.29 27.87
CA SER A 197 -24.69 -29.60 28.49
C SER A 197 -26.09 -30.20 28.44
N ALA A 198 -26.29 -31.17 27.56
CA ALA A 198 -27.48 -32.00 27.53
C ALA A 198 -27.10 -33.47 27.31
N LYS A 199 -27.19 -34.21 28.43
CA LYS A 199 -27.52 -35.65 28.60
C LYS A 199 -26.41 -36.64 28.18
N CYS A 200 -26.04 -37.65 28.97
CA CYS A 200 -26.73 -38.36 30.06
C CYS A 200 -26.09 -38.20 31.44
#